data_AF-A0A9X1U2Z5-F1
#
_entry.id   AF-A0A9X1U2Z5-F1
#
_cell.length_a   1.000
_cell.length_b   1.000
_cell.length_c   1.000
_cell.angle_alpha   90.00
_cell.angle_beta   90.00
_cell.angle_gamma   90.00
#
_symmetry.space_group_name_H-M   'P 1'
#
loop_
_entity.id
_entity.type
_entity.pdbx_description
1 polymer ?
#
loop_
_entity_poly.entity_id
_entity_poly.type
_entity_poly.pdbx_seq_one_letter_code
_entity_poly.pdbx_strand_id
1 'polypeptide(L)'
;MILLFVIHFYRKAKRRRVQPFPYHWHKLLLENVLYYRNLSKGRQLVFQQRMMQFLSEVYIEGVQFELEELDKILIVVSAVIPVFGFKEWHYTNLSGILLYPDNFNEDMQFGVSFP
;
A
#
# COMPACT_ATOMS: atom_id res chain seq x y z
N MET A 1 13.67 19.35 25.34
CA MET A 1 13.14 18.01 24.96
C MET A 1 11.65 18.01 24.61
N ILE A 2 10.79 18.72 25.35
CA ILE A 2 9.33 18.79 25.06
C ILE A 2 9.04 19.33 23.65
N LEU A 3 9.73 20.39 23.23
CA LEU A 3 9.59 20.97 21.88
C LEU A 3 9.93 19.98 20.75
N LEU A 4 10.96 19.15 20.92
CA LEU A 4 11.32 18.12 19.93
C LEU A 4 10.27 17.01 19.86
N PHE A 5 9.70 16.62 21.02
CA PHE A 5 8.60 15.67 21.09
C PHE A 5 7.34 16.20 20.40
N VAL A 6 6.99 17.46 20.64
CA VAL A 6 5.83 18.13 20.00
C VAL A 6 6.05 18.24 18.49
N ILE A 7 7.23 18.65 18.02
CA ILE A 7 7.55 18.73 16.58
C ILE A 7 7.51 17.34 15.92
N HIS A 8 8.06 16.31 16.57
CA HIS A 8 7.99 14.93 16.09
C HIS A 8 6.54 14.43 16.01
N PHE A 9 5.72 14.70 17.03
CA PHE A 9 4.30 14.35 17.06
C PHE A 9 3.50 15.11 15.99
N TYR A 10 3.79 16.40 15.78
CA TYR A 10 3.17 17.23 14.74
C TYR A 10 3.55 16.80 13.32
N ARG A 11 4.79 16.34 13.09
CA ARG A 11 5.19 15.76 11.79
C ARG A 11 4.46 14.45 11.49
N LYS A 12 4.19 13.63 12.52
CA LYS A 12 3.37 12.41 12.40
C LYS A 12 1.88 12.72 12.15
N ALA A 13 1.38 13.86 12.66
CA ALA A 13 -0.01 14.28 12.54
C ALA A 13 -0.38 14.91 11.17
N LYS A 14 0.59 15.24 10.32
CA LYS A 14 0.33 15.76 8.97
C LYS A 14 -0.08 14.61 8.03
N ARG A 15 -1.25 14.02 8.28
CA ARG A 15 -1.88 13.04 7.37
C ARG A 15 -1.95 13.68 5.99
N ARG A 16 -1.35 13.04 4.99
CA ARG A 16 -1.43 13.53 3.60
C ARG A 16 -2.90 13.50 3.19
N ARG A 17 -3.30 14.43 2.32
CA ARG A 17 -4.67 14.44 1.80
C ARG A 17 -4.91 13.13 1.05
N VAL A 18 -5.98 12.44 1.40
CA VAL A 18 -6.43 11.23 0.69
C VAL A 18 -6.89 11.66 -0.69
N GLN A 19 -6.28 11.08 -1.71
CA GLN A 19 -6.67 11.33 -3.10
C GLN A 19 -7.94 10.56 -3.45
N PRO A 20 -8.76 11.05 -4.40
CA PRO A 20 -9.92 10.30 -4.87
C PRO A 20 -9.51 8.99 -5.55
N PHE A 21 -10.36 7.97 -5.44
CA PHE A 21 -10.14 6.70 -6.12
C PHE A 21 -10.25 6.86 -7.65
N PRO A 22 -9.22 6.49 -8.44
CA PRO A 22 -9.29 6.57 -9.89
C PRO A 22 -10.32 5.60 -10.47
N TYR A 23 -11.22 6.08 -11.33
CA TYR A 23 -12.33 5.27 -11.84
C TYR A 23 -11.87 4.01 -12.59
N HIS A 24 -10.79 4.09 -13.37
CA HIS A 24 -10.28 2.97 -14.16
C HIS A 24 -9.72 1.83 -13.29
N TRP A 25 -9.27 2.11 -12.06
CA TRP A 25 -8.82 1.09 -11.12
C TRP A 25 -9.93 0.10 -10.78
N HIS A 26 -11.20 0.53 -10.81
CA HIS A 26 -12.33 -0.37 -10.56
C HIS A 26 -12.30 -1.58 -11.51
N LYS A 27 -12.06 -1.33 -12.81
CA LYS A 27 -11.97 -2.38 -13.82
C LYS A 27 -10.77 -3.30 -13.56
N LEU A 28 -9.60 -2.73 -13.28
CA LEU A 28 -8.38 -3.49 -12.97
C LEU A 28 -8.57 -4.41 -11.75
N LEU A 29 -9.24 -3.92 -10.71
CA LEU A 29 -9.56 -4.71 -9.52
C LEU A 29 -10.53 -5.86 -9.83
N LEU A 30 -11.58 -5.60 -10.62
CA LEU A 30 -12.50 -6.65 -11.03
C LEU A 30 -11.82 -7.74 -11.86
N GLU A 31 -10.87 -7.37 -12.72
CA GLU A 31 -10.14 -8.29 -13.58
C GLU A 31 -9.11 -9.12 -12.82
N ASN A 32 -8.33 -8.48 -11.93
CA ASN A 32 -7.13 -9.10 -11.33
C ASN A 32 -7.30 -9.58 -9.88
N VAL A 33 -8.37 -9.19 -9.18
CA VAL A 33 -8.50 -9.42 -7.73
C VAL A 33 -9.81 -10.16 -7.41
N LEU A 34 -9.72 -11.49 -7.30
CA LEU A 34 -10.87 -12.35 -6.98
C LEU A 34 -11.59 -11.93 -5.68
N TYR A 35 -10.83 -11.56 -4.64
CA TYR A 35 -11.40 -11.10 -3.38
C TYR A 35 -12.31 -9.88 -3.57
N TYR A 36 -11.83 -8.88 -4.30
CA TYR A 36 -12.56 -7.64 -4.56
C TYR A 36 -13.81 -7.89 -5.42
N ARG A 37 -13.69 -8.76 -6.44
CA ARG A 37 -14.81 -9.17 -7.30
C ARG A 37 -15.96 -9.78 -6.50
N ASN A 38 -15.63 -10.53 -5.45
CA ASN A 38 -16.62 -11.22 -4.60
C ASN A 38 -17.24 -10.31 -3.51
N LEU A 39 -16.78 -9.06 -3.37
CA LEU A 39 -17.39 -8.10 -2.46
C LEU A 39 -18.72 -7.56 -3.03
N SER A 40 -19.70 -7.31 -2.15
CA SER A 40 -20.88 -6.52 -2.53
C SER A 40 -20.47 -5.10 -2.96
N LYS A 41 -21.29 -4.44 -3.78
CA LYS A 41 -21.02 -3.06 -4.24
C LYS A 41 -20.71 -2.10 -3.09
N GLY A 42 -21.43 -2.20 -1.96
CA GLY A 42 -21.16 -1.40 -0.77
C GLY A 42 -19.79 -1.69 -0.15
N ARG A 43 -19.41 -2.97 -0.04
CA ARG A 43 -18.08 -3.37 0.46
C ARG A 43 -16.96 -2.98 -0.50
N GLN A 44 -17.21 -3.01 -1.81
CA GLN A 44 -16.26 -2.53 -2.81
C GLN A 44 -15.92 -1.04 -2.61
N LEU A 45 -16.93 -0.19 -2.38
CA LEU A 45 -16.71 1.23 -2.08
C LEU A 45 -15.84 1.43 -0.82
N VAL A 46 -16.12 0.68 0.25
CA VAL A 46 -15.30 0.73 1.47
C VAL A 46 -13.87 0.25 1.20
N PHE A 47 -13.69 -0.77 0.36
CA PHE A 47 -12.38 -1.28 -0.03
C PHE A 47 -11.59 -0.20 -0.78
N GLN A 48 -12.19 0.46 -1.76
CA GLN A 48 -11.59 1.58 -2.51
C GLN A 48 -11.14 2.71 -1.57
N GLN A 49 -11.99 3.10 -0.62
CA GLN A 49 -11.65 4.13 0.38
C GLN A 49 -10.44 3.72 1.22
N ARG A 50 -10.36 2.45 1.64
CA ARG A 50 -9.22 1.95 2.41
C ARG A 50 -7.93 1.88 1.61
N MET A 51 -8.01 1.56 0.32
CA MET A 51 -6.84 1.65 -0.57
C MET A 51 -6.30 3.08 -0.64
N MET A 52 -7.19 4.07 -0.81
CA MET A 52 -6.76 5.47 -0.88
C MET A 52 -6.23 5.98 0.46
N GLN A 53 -6.82 5.54 1.57
CA GLN A 53 -6.29 5.83 2.91
C GLN A 53 -4.87 5.27 3.07
N PHE A 54 -4.66 4.01 2.71
CA PHE A 54 -3.35 3.36 2.76
C PHE A 54 -2.30 4.11 1.92
N LEU A 55 -2.66 4.48 0.68
CA LEU A 55 -1.78 5.24 -0.21
C LEU A 55 -1.47 6.67 0.28
N SER A 56 -2.29 7.23 1.16
CA SER A 56 -1.99 8.53 1.79
C SER A 56 -0.92 8.43 2.89
N GLU A 57 -0.70 7.22 3.42
CA GLU A 57 0.18 6.96 4.58
C GLU A 57 1.46 6.22 4.19
N VAL A 58 1.40 5.37 3.15
CA VAL A 58 2.50 4.49 2.74
C VAL A 58 2.99 4.85 1.33
N TYR A 59 4.30 5.04 1.18
CA TYR A 59 4.90 5.19 -0.16
C TYR A 59 5.30 3.83 -0.74
N ILE A 60 5.29 3.71 -2.06
CA ILE A 60 5.66 2.48 -2.77
C ILE A 60 6.70 2.85 -3.82
N GLU A 61 7.84 2.18 -3.78
CA GLU A 61 8.99 2.48 -4.63
C GLU A 61 9.59 1.19 -5.21
N GLY A 62 9.91 1.23 -6.49
CA GLY A 62 10.66 0.16 -7.16
C GLY A 62 12.15 0.46 -7.05
N VAL A 63 12.93 -0.55 -6.71
CA VAL A 63 14.39 -0.43 -6.62
C VAL A 63 15.00 -0.89 -7.93
N GLN A 64 15.66 0.02 -8.65
CA GLN A 64 16.28 -0.21 -9.97
C GLN A 64 15.31 -0.43 -11.15
N PHE A 65 14.02 -0.17 -10.96
CA PHE A 65 13.04 -0.17 -12.06
C PHE A 65 11.87 0.78 -11.75
N GLU A 66 11.12 1.13 -12.78
CA GLU A 66 9.89 1.90 -12.63
C GLU A 66 8.70 0.98 -12.39
N LEU A 67 7.98 1.23 -11.30
CA LEU A 67 6.75 0.50 -10.99
C LEU A 67 5.63 0.83 -11.96
N GLU A 68 5.06 -0.19 -12.59
CA GLU A 68 3.84 -0.05 -13.36
C GLU A 68 2.66 0.29 -12.44
N GLU A 69 1.59 0.86 -13.02
CA GLU A 69 0.40 1.20 -12.25
C GLU A 69 -0.25 -0.06 -11.64
N LEU A 70 -0.29 -1.15 -12.40
CA LEU A 70 -0.88 -2.41 -11.94
C LEU A 70 -0.10 -2.98 -10.75
N ASP A 71 1.22 -2.92 -10.75
CA ASP A 71 2.05 -3.37 -9.62
C ASP A 71 1.67 -2.63 -8.34
N LYS A 72 1.59 -1.29 -8.41
CA LYS A 72 1.18 -0.46 -7.27
C LYS A 72 -0.20 -0.84 -6.77
N ILE A 73 -1.16 -1.04 -7.67
CA ILE A 73 -2.53 -1.44 -7.30
C ILE A 73 -2.51 -2.79 -6.57
N LEU A 74 -1.82 -3.80 -7.11
CA LEU A 74 -1.81 -5.14 -6.54
C LEU A 74 -1.08 -5.19 -5.18
N ILE A 75 0.00 -4.40 -5.01
CA ILE A 75 0.67 -4.21 -3.71
C ILE A 75 -0.31 -3.65 -2.67
N VAL A 76 -1.03 -2.57 -3.00
CA VAL A 76 -2.00 -1.94 -2.09
C VAL A 76 -3.11 -2.90 -1.73
N VAL A 77 -3.64 -3.64 -2.72
CA VAL A 77 -4.69 -4.65 -2.51
C VAL A 77 -4.20 -5.73 -1.55
N SER A 78 -3.00 -6.26 -1.76
CA SER A 78 -2.39 -7.28 -0.92
C SER A 78 -2.26 -6.81 0.54
N ALA A 79 -1.89 -5.54 0.75
CA ALA A 79 -1.82 -4.96 2.09
C ALA A 79 -3.21 -4.76 2.74
N VAL A 80 -4.24 -4.43 1.96
CA VAL A 80 -5.58 -4.14 2.49
C VAL A 80 -6.38 -5.41 2.79
N ILE A 81 -6.23 -6.49 2.01
CA ILE A 81 -7.04 -7.72 2.15
C ILE A 81 -7.01 -8.32 3.57
N PRO A 82 -5.83 -8.58 4.18
CA PRO A 82 -5.75 -9.27 5.48
C PRO A 82 -6.48 -8.52 6.59
N VAL A 83 -6.61 -7.21 6.43
CA VAL A 83 -7.10 -6.30 7.46
C VAL A 83 -8.51 -5.76 7.15
N PHE A 84 -9.05 -6.11 5.99
CA PHE A 84 -10.34 -5.59 5.52
C PHE A 84 -11.54 -6.03 6.39
N GLY A 85 -11.39 -7.12 7.14
CA GLY A 85 -12.38 -7.59 8.12
C GLY A 85 -12.48 -6.72 9.38
N PHE A 86 -11.42 -5.99 9.74
CA PHE A 86 -11.38 -5.17 10.95
C PHE A 86 -11.90 -3.76 10.64
N LYS A 87 -12.86 -3.27 11.42
CA LYS A 87 -13.55 -1.99 11.14
C LYS A 87 -12.63 -0.76 11.23
N GLU A 88 -11.72 -0.73 12.20
CA GLU A 88 -10.84 0.42 12.47
C GLU A 88 -9.38 -0.01 12.55
N TRP A 89 -8.83 -0.43 11.41
CA TRP A 89 -7.46 -0.94 11.35
C TRP A 89 -6.60 -0.13 10.37
N HIS A 90 -5.38 0.18 10.80
CA HIS A 90 -4.41 1.02 10.12
C HIS A 90 -3.01 0.48 10.45
N TYR A 91 -2.08 0.51 9.50
CA TYR A 91 -0.69 0.18 9.77
C TYR A 91 -0.03 1.30 10.58
N THR A 92 0.32 1.06 11.84
CA THR A 92 0.94 2.09 12.71
C THR A 92 2.44 2.27 12.49
N ASN A 93 3.11 1.23 11.96
CA ASN A 93 4.56 1.14 11.84
C ASN A 93 5.04 0.85 10.40
N LEU A 94 4.15 0.93 9.40
CA LEU A 94 4.53 0.80 7.99
C LEU A 94 4.63 2.19 7.36
N SER A 95 5.83 2.58 6.94
CA SER A 95 6.05 3.87 6.27
C SER A 95 6.15 3.73 4.75
N GLY A 96 6.65 2.60 4.25
CA GLY A 96 6.83 2.37 2.83
C GLY A 96 7.00 0.91 2.47
N ILE A 97 6.87 0.62 1.18
CA ILE A 97 7.10 -0.68 0.56
C ILE A 97 8.14 -0.49 -0.55
N LEU A 98 9.19 -1.32 -0.52
CA LEU A 98 10.22 -1.37 -1.55
C LEU A 98 10.03 -2.67 -2.34
N LEU A 99 9.77 -2.55 -3.65
CA LEU A 99 9.73 -3.70 -4.54
C LEU A 99 11.10 -3.85 -5.20
N TYR A 100 11.67 -5.05 -5.10
CA TYR A 100 12.94 -5.42 -5.69
C TYR A 100 12.69 -6.35 -6.89
N PRO A 101 13.57 -6.34 -7.90
CA PRO A 101 13.39 -7.12 -9.12
C PRO A 101 13.60 -8.62 -8.93
N ASP A 102 14.22 -9.04 -7.83
CA ASP A 102 14.56 -10.43 -7.55
C ASP A 102 14.47 -10.74 -6.05
N ASN A 103 14.50 -12.03 -5.73
CA ASN A 103 14.49 -12.55 -4.37
C ASN A 103 15.79 -12.22 -3.64
N PHE A 104 15.70 -12.15 -2.32
CA PHE A 104 16.86 -12.06 -1.46
C PHE A 104 17.48 -13.44 -1.23
N ASN A 105 18.80 -13.51 -1.30
CA ASN A 105 19.57 -14.63 -0.77
C ASN A 105 19.68 -14.55 0.77
N GLU A 106 20.32 -15.54 1.39
CA GLU A 106 20.49 -15.60 2.86
C GLU A 106 21.25 -14.39 3.44
N ASP A 107 22.08 -13.75 2.62
CA ASP A 107 22.85 -12.55 2.99
C ASP A 107 22.11 -11.23 2.75
N MET A 108 20.80 -11.29 2.47
CA MET A 108 19.95 -10.14 2.12
C MET A 108 20.44 -9.35 0.88
N GLN A 109 21.11 -10.02 -0.05
CA GLN A 109 21.48 -9.48 -1.36
C GLN A 109 20.49 -9.99 -2.41
N PHE A 110 20.20 -9.18 -3.43
CA PHE A 110 19.31 -9.54 -4.54
C PHE A 110 20.06 -9.42 -5.87
N GLY A 111 19.74 -10.26 -6.86
CA GLY A 111 20.33 -10.21 -8.20
C GLY A 111 21.78 -10.70 -8.30
N VAL A 112 22.32 -11.37 -7.28
CA VAL A 112 23.65 -11.98 -7.34
C VAL A 112 23.50 -13.42 -7.84
N SER A 113 23.82 -13.65 -9.11
CA SER A 113 23.98 -15.01 -9.63
C SER A 113 25.14 -15.68 -8.91
N PHE A 114 24.86 -16.77 -8.19
CA PHE A 114 25.90 -17.66 -7.66
C PHE A 114 26.85 -18.09 -8.79
N PRO A 115 28.18 -18.08 -8.60
CA PRO A 115 29.08 -18.79 -9.51
C PRO A 115 28.84 -20.30 -9.46
#